data_AF-A0A3Q0F2Y7-F1
#
_entry.id   AF-A0A3Q0F2Y7-F1
#
_cell.length_a   1.000
_cell.length_b   1.000
_cell.length_c   1.000
_cell.angle_alpha   90.00
_cell.angle_beta   90.00
_cell.angle_gamma   90.00
#
_symmetry.space_group_name_H-M   'P 1'
#
loop_
_entity.id
_entity.type
_entity.pdbx_description
1 polymer ?
#
loop_
_entity_poly.entity_id
_entity_poly.type
_entity_poly.pdbx_seq_one_letter_code
_entity_poly.pdbx_strand_id
1 'polypeptide(L)'
;MDSDPKPSTSPAPNPNPSKPPPSKEQHHRDLLNHIEAYLAKRDGVDKLLKISRYATKLILASSLLQSSNNPALYHRLKSFESSVGVSRKAFRLGKFVQDLNALRASHHHSNRHLLFTLLAYGGEGFYYFVEQFVWLAKSGLIDPKHARAFQKVSAWAELVGYFGSVALKLTDLNIIAEEESCLASSVEISRLRGIGCVEEESRLRKLREKKTMKRLSVIQDLADAVMALDDILDGNGPFSKPVFMASAGLLSALISTHKNWVSC
;
A
#
# COMPACT_ATOMS: atom_id res chain seq x y z
N MET A 1 52.47 -72.19 -29.09
CA MET A 1 52.62 -71.32 -30.27
C MET A 1 51.24 -70.79 -30.60
N ASP A 2 50.65 -69.94 -29.77
CA ASP A 2 51.04 -68.53 -29.51
C ASP A 2 50.94 -67.71 -30.82
N SER A 3 50.24 -66.59 -30.96
CA SER A 3 49.38 -65.78 -30.08
C SER A 3 48.53 -64.83 -30.94
N ASP A 4 47.41 -64.43 -30.37
CA ASP A 4 46.49 -63.31 -30.65
C ASP A 4 46.84 -62.22 -31.68
N PRO A 5 45.81 -61.69 -32.38
CA PRO A 5 45.75 -60.30 -32.79
C PRO A 5 44.64 -59.54 -32.04
N LYS A 6 45.01 -58.55 -31.22
CA LYS A 6 44.19 -57.40 -30.81
C LYS A 6 45.12 -56.28 -30.31
N PRO A 7 44.71 -54.98 -30.27
CA PRO A 7 43.39 -54.45 -30.57
C PRO A 7 43.33 -53.15 -31.42
N SER A 8 42.15 -52.94 -31.98
CA SER A 8 41.57 -51.67 -32.41
C SER A 8 41.81 -50.56 -31.38
N THR A 9 42.48 -49.47 -31.80
CA THR A 9 42.63 -48.24 -31.02
C THR A 9 41.82 -47.13 -31.69
N SER A 10 40.68 -46.80 -31.06
CA SER A 10 39.88 -45.63 -31.37
C SER A 10 40.61 -44.35 -30.94
N PRO A 11 40.72 -43.30 -31.78
CA PRO A 11 40.99 -41.95 -31.30
C PRO A 11 39.71 -41.31 -30.76
N ALA A 12 39.89 -40.53 -29.69
CA ALA A 12 38.89 -40.02 -28.76
C ALA A 12 37.73 -39.20 -29.36
N PRO A 13 36.57 -39.14 -28.69
CA PRO A 13 35.47 -38.27 -29.09
C PRO A 13 35.85 -36.79 -28.90
N ASN A 14 35.51 -36.00 -29.91
CA ASN A 14 35.66 -34.55 -29.97
C ASN A 14 35.22 -33.86 -28.66
N PRO A 15 36.00 -32.93 -28.09
CA PRO A 15 35.55 -32.15 -26.95
C PRO A 15 34.38 -31.26 -27.38
N ASN A 16 33.31 -31.30 -26.59
CA ASN A 16 32.10 -30.48 -26.72
C ASN A 16 32.39 -29.05 -27.20
N PRO A 17 31.55 -28.47 -28.09
CA PRO A 17 31.56 -27.03 -28.28
C PRO A 17 31.26 -26.36 -26.93
N SER A 18 32.21 -25.54 -26.51
CA SER A 18 32.15 -24.70 -25.33
C SER A 18 30.80 -23.98 -25.29
N LYS A 19 30.06 -24.19 -24.20
CA LYS A 19 28.91 -23.35 -23.85
C LYS A 19 29.37 -21.89 -23.94
N PRO A 20 28.62 -21.00 -24.61
CA PRO A 20 28.90 -19.58 -24.52
C PRO A 20 28.88 -19.20 -23.04
N PRO A 21 29.78 -18.30 -22.58
CA PRO A 21 29.77 -17.86 -21.20
C PRO A 21 28.37 -17.34 -20.87
N PRO A 22 27.82 -17.65 -19.68
CA PRO A 22 26.54 -17.10 -19.29
C PRO A 22 26.65 -15.59 -19.45
N SER A 23 25.80 -15.04 -20.32
CA SER A 23 25.63 -13.60 -20.43
C SER A 23 25.44 -13.10 -19.00
N LYS A 24 26.36 -12.26 -18.55
CA LYS A 24 26.12 -11.42 -17.37
C LYS A 24 24.97 -10.52 -17.76
N GLU A 25 23.74 -11.02 -17.68
CA GLU A 25 22.60 -10.21 -17.36
C GLU A 25 22.90 -9.69 -15.96
N GLN A 26 23.66 -8.58 -15.93
CA GLN A 26 23.63 -7.69 -14.80
C GLN A 26 22.16 -7.36 -14.63
N HIS A 27 21.55 -8.01 -13.64
CA HIS A 27 20.24 -7.73 -13.12
C HIS A 27 20.33 -6.33 -12.49
N HIS A 28 20.50 -5.30 -13.32
CA HIS A 28 20.40 -3.92 -12.93
C HIS A 28 18.92 -3.76 -12.61
N ARG A 29 18.57 -3.98 -11.34
CA ARG A 29 17.24 -3.64 -10.85
C ARG A 29 16.99 -2.23 -11.34
N ASP A 30 15.92 -2.06 -12.12
CA ASP A 30 15.43 -0.77 -12.57
C ASP A 30 15.55 0.21 -11.40
N LEU A 31 16.17 1.37 -11.63
CA LEU A 31 16.45 2.36 -10.58
C LEU A 31 15.16 2.69 -9.81
N LEU A 32 14.02 2.72 -10.49
CA LEU A 32 12.72 2.93 -9.85
C LEU A 32 12.34 1.79 -8.88
N ASN A 33 12.61 0.54 -9.24
CA ASN A 33 12.36 -0.61 -8.37
C ASN A 33 13.30 -0.60 -7.15
N HIS A 34 14.55 -0.14 -7.33
CA HIS A 34 15.47 0.01 -6.21
C HIS A 34 15.02 1.12 -5.24
N ILE A 35 14.59 2.26 -5.79
CA ILE A 35 14.02 3.36 -5.02
C ILE A 35 12.78 2.87 -4.27
N GLU A 36 11.82 2.24 -4.94
CA GLU A 36 10.63 1.67 -4.31
C GLU A 36 10.97 0.75 -3.13
N ALA A 37 11.90 -0.18 -3.31
CA ALA A 37 12.33 -1.09 -2.24
C ALA A 37 12.97 -0.33 -1.05
N TYR A 38 13.71 0.74 -1.32
CA TYR A 38 14.27 1.60 -0.29
C TYR A 38 13.17 2.38 0.46
N LEU A 39 12.19 2.93 -0.26
CA LEU A 39 11.04 3.63 0.29
C LEU A 39 10.18 2.73 1.18
N ALA A 40 10.00 1.46 0.81
CA ALA A 40 9.20 0.51 1.58
C ALA A 40 9.72 0.30 3.01
N LYS A 41 11.04 0.42 3.24
CA LYS A 41 11.66 0.23 4.57
C LYS A 41 11.20 1.27 5.60
N ARG A 42 10.74 2.45 5.17
CA ARG A 42 10.28 3.52 6.06
C ARG A 42 8.76 3.61 6.21
N ASP A 43 8.01 2.77 5.49
CA ASP A 43 6.54 2.81 5.53
C ASP A 43 5.98 2.45 6.92
N GLY A 44 6.65 1.53 7.65
CA GLY A 44 6.29 1.22 9.02
C GLY A 44 6.41 2.42 9.97
N VAL A 45 7.42 3.26 9.80
CA VAL A 45 7.63 4.48 10.62
C VAL A 45 6.52 5.50 10.34
N ASP A 46 6.16 5.74 9.08
CA ASP A 46 5.03 6.63 8.75
C ASP A 46 3.72 6.18 9.40
N LYS A 47 3.46 4.87 9.45
CA LYS A 47 2.25 4.31 10.08
C LYS A 47 2.21 4.52 11.58
N LEU A 48 3.34 4.33 12.27
CA LEU A 48 3.45 4.65 13.70
C LEU A 48 3.22 6.15 13.96
N LEU A 49 3.78 7.01 13.12
CA LEU A 49 3.52 8.44 13.20
C LEU A 49 2.06 8.79 12.90
N LYS A 50 1.39 8.06 11.98
CA LYS A 50 -0.06 8.21 11.73
C LYS A 50 -0.86 7.88 12.99
N ILE A 51 -0.59 6.74 13.63
CA ILE A 51 -1.24 6.34 14.89
C ILE A 51 -1.03 7.41 15.96
N SER A 52 0.22 7.82 16.17
CA SER A 52 0.56 8.85 17.16
C SER A 52 -0.21 10.15 16.92
N ARG A 53 -0.22 10.66 15.69
CA ARG A 53 -0.93 11.89 15.31
C ARG A 53 -2.43 11.80 15.59
N TYR A 54 -3.09 10.72 15.17
CA TYR A 54 -4.54 10.60 15.30
C TYR A 54 -4.99 10.24 16.71
N ALA A 55 -4.19 9.48 17.47
CA ALA A 55 -4.38 9.29 18.90
C ALA A 55 -4.29 10.64 19.64
N THR A 56 -3.29 11.46 19.31
CA THR A 56 -3.17 12.82 19.85
C THR A 56 -4.36 13.71 19.46
N LYS A 57 -4.81 13.69 18.20
CA LYS A 57 -6.02 14.41 17.77
C LYS A 57 -7.25 13.97 18.55
N LEU A 58 -7.39 12.67 18.83
CA LEU A 58 -8.53 12.14 19.59
C LEU A 58 -8.50 12.62 21.04
N ILE A 59 -7.33 12.60 21.67
CA ILE A 59 -7.13 13.14 23.02
C ILE A 59 -7.46 14.64 23.04
N LEU A 60 -6.96 15.43 22.08
CA LEU A 60 -7.26 16.86 21.94
C LEU A 60 -8.75 17.16 21.70
N ALA A 61 -9.45 16.26 20.99
CA ALA A 61 -10.87 16.38 20.70
C ALA A 61 -11.76 15.86 21.85
N SER A 62 -11.20 15.09 22.79
CA SER A 62 -11.94 14.52 23.91
C SER A 62 -12.19 15.57 24.99
N SER A 63 -13.32 15.41 25.69
CA SER A 63 -13.68 16.23 26.85
C SER A 63 -12.65 16.14 27.99
N LEU A 64 -11.78 15.13 28.00
CA LEU A 64 -10.74 14.94 29.01
C LEU A 64 -9.81 16.16 29.13
N LEU A 65 -9.43 16.76 28.00
CA LEU A 65 -8.57 17.94 27.97
C LEU A 65 -9.34 19.27 28.11
N GLN A 66 -10.61 19.29 27.73
CA GLN A 66 -11.46 20.46 27.91
C GLN A 66 -11.87 20.64 29.38
N SER A 67 -12.03 19.54 30.11
CA SER A 67 -12.33 19.54 31.55
C SER A 67 -11.08 19.74 32.42
N SER A 68 -9.90 19.33 31.95
CA SER A 68 -8.63 19.62 32.63
C SER A 68 -8.18 21.03 32.27
N ASN A 69 -8.27 21.98 33.19
CA ASN A 69 -7.99 23.41 32.99
C ASN A 69 -6.49 23.74 32.74
N ASN A 70 -5.78 22.95 31.92
CA ASN A 70 -4.33 22.99 31.70
C ASN A 70 -3.98 23.47 30.27
N PRO A 71 -4.00 24.79 30.00
CA PRO A 71 -3.73 25.35 28.67
C PRO A 71 -2.31 25.03 28.16
N ALA A 72 -1.34 24.89 29.07
CA ALA A 72 0.03 24.52 28.72
C ALA A 72 0.13 23.11 28.11
N LEU A 73 -0.63 22.15 28.65
CA LEU A 73 -0.65 20.78 28.12
C LEU A 73 -1.31 20.75 26.74
N TYR A 74 -2.42 21.46 26.56
CA TYR A 74 -3.09 21.59 25.26
C TYR A 74 -2.12 22.13 24.19
N HIS A 75 -1.39 23.21 24.50
CA HIS A 75 -0.44 23.80 23.55
C HIS A 75 0.71 22.85 23.20
N ARG A 76 1.30 22.18 24.20
CA ARG A 76 2.36 21.18 23.97
C ARG A 76 1.87 20.03 23.09
N LEU A 77 0.68 19.53 23.38
CA LEU A 77 0.09 18.41 22.65
C LEU A 77 -0.31 18.79 21.22
N LYS A 78 -0.79 20.03 21.01
CA LYS A 78 -1.06 20.58 19.68
C LYS A 78 0.22 20.77 18.86
N SER A 79 1.30 21.25 19.49
CA SER A 79 2.62 21.35 18.86
C SER A 79 3.18 19.98 18.48
N PHE A 80 3.05 18.99 19.37
CA PHE A 80 3.42 17.60 19.10
C PHE A 80 2.64 17.04 17.89
N GLU A 81 1.30 17.21 17.87
CA GLU A 81 0.45 16.79 16.75
C GLU A 81 0.90 17.38 15.41
N SER A 82 1.19 18.68 15.40
CA SER A 82 1.70 19.40 14.22
C SER A 82 3.06 18.86 13.77
N SER A 83 3.99 18.67 14.71
CA SER A 83 5.35 18.19 14.46
C SER A 83 5.35 16.78 13.87
N VAL A 84 4.55 15.87 14.46
CA VAL A 84 4.34 14.52 13.92
C VAL A 84 3.76 14.60 12.50
N GLY A 85 2.85 15.54 12.23
CA GLY A 85 2.32 15.78 10.88
C GLY A 85 3.38 16.12 9.84
N VAL A 86 4.32 17.00 10.18
CA VAL A 86 5.43 17.37 9.30
C VAL A 86 6.37 16.18 9.10
N SER A 87 6.71 15.46 10.17
CA SER A 87 7.54 14.25 10.10
C SER A 87 6.94 13.18 9.17
N ARG A 88 5.62 12.96 9.24
CA ARG A 88 4.93 12.02 8.32
C ARG A 88 5.10 12.40 6.85
N LYS A 89 4.99 13.69 6.52
CA LYS A 89 5.20 14.15 5.15
C LYS A 89 6.66 13.91 4.71
N ALA A 90 7.64 14.13 5.59
CA ALA A 90 9.04 13.81 5.32
C ALA A 90 9.24 12.31 5.03
N PHE A 91 8.66 11.43 5.85
CA PHE A 91 8.78 9.98 5.63
C PHE A 91 8.07 9.48 4.35
N ARG A 92 7.20 10.29 3.75
CA ARG A 92 6.55 10.01 2.46
C ARG A 92 7.26 10.65 1.25
N LEU A 93 8.44 11.26 1.46
CA LEU A 93 9.27 11.79 0.38
C LEU A 93 9.59 10.73 -0.68
N GLY A 94 9.19 10.96 -1.94
CA GLY A 94 9.41 10.03 -3.04
C GLY A 94 8.40 8.89 -3.14
N LYS A 95 7.39 8.80 -2.26
CA LYS A 95 6.41 7.70 -2.25
C LYS A 95 5.66 7.54 -3.58
N PHE A 96 5.48 8.63 -4.33
CA PHE A 96 4.88 8.63 -5.67
C PHE A 96 5.56 7.66 -6.66
N VAL A 97 6.83 7.29 -6.44
CA VAL A 97 7.55 6.30 -7.27
C VAL A 97 6.89 4.92 -7.19
N GLN A 98 6.33 4.56 -6.04
CA GLN A 98 5.59 3.30 -5.86
C GLN A 98 4.36 3.26 -6.76
N ASP A 99 3.61 4.36 -6.83
CA ASP A 99 2.42 4.45 -7.68
C ASP A 99 2.78 4.46 -9.17
N LEU A 100 3.88 5.11 -9.55
CA LEU A 100 4.39 5.06 -10.92
C LEU A 100 4.79 3.64 -11.33
N ASN A 101 5.47 2.90 -10.45
CA ASN A 101 5.82 1.50 -10.70
C ASN A 101 4.58 0.62 -10.77
N ALA A 102 3.61 0.81 -9.87
CA ALA A 102 2.35 0.07 -9.90
C ALA A 102 1.57 0.31 -11.20
N LEU A 103 1.52 1.56 -11.67
CA LEU A 103 0.90 1.90 -12.95
C LEU A 103 1.64 1.25 -14.13
N ARG A 104 2.97 1.27 -14.13
CA ARG A 104 3.80 0.63 -15.17
C ARG A 104 3.66 -0.90 -15.19
N ALA A 105 3.55 -1.52 -14.02
CA ALA A 105 3.42 -2.97 -13.89
C ALA A 105 1.98 -3.47 -14.11
N SER A 106 1.00 -2.57 -14.18
CA SER A 106 -0.39 -2.96 -14.32
C SER A 106 -0.69 -3.54 -15.71
N HIS A 107 -1.22 -4.76 -15.75
CA HIS A 107 -1.73 -5.37 -16.97
C HIS A 107 -3.20 -5.00 -17.17
N HIS A 108 -3.52 -4.49 -18.36
CA HIS A 108 -4.85 -3.97 -18.66
C HIS A 108 -5.73 -5.07 -19.27
N HIS A 109 -6.65 -5.63 -18.47
CA HIS A 109 -7.60 -6.64 -18.95
C HIS A 109 -8.85 -6.00 -19.61
N SER A 110 -9.16 -4.73 -19.31
CA SER A 110 -10.33 -4.01 -19.83
C SER A 110 -10.15 -2.49 -19.71
N ASN A 111 -10.83 -1.72 -20.58
CA ASN A 111 -10.83 -0.25 -20.55
C ASN A 111 -11.31 0.31 -19.20
N ARG A 112 -12.30 -0.33 -18.57
CA ARG A 112 -12.78 0.08 -17.24
C ARG A 112 -11.73 -0.15 -16.15
N HIS A 113 -11.04 -1.30 -16.22
CA HIS A 113 -9.96 -1.62 -15.30
C HIS A 113 -8.80 -0.62 -15.47
N LEU A 114 -8.41 -0.33 -16.71
CA LEU A 114 -7.42 0.70 -17.02
C LEU A 114 -7.80 2.06 -16.43
N LEU A 115 -9.06 2.50 -16.59
CA LEU A 115 -9.54 3.76 -16.02
C LEU A 115 -9.38 3.77 -14.49
N PHE A 116 -9.86 2.74 -13.79
CA PHE A 116 -9.75 2.72 -12.32
C PHE A 116 -8.31 2.58 -11.83
N THR A 117 -7.45 1.85 -12.55
CA THR A 117 -6.00 1.78 -12.31
C THR A 117 -5.34 3.15 -12.46
N LEU A 118 -5.67 3.88 -13.52
CA LEU A 118 -5.15 5.22 -13.74
C LEU A 118 -5.64 6.19 -12.67
N LEU A 119 -6.91 6.12 -12.28
CA LEU A 119 -7.44 6.95 -11.20
C LEU A 119 -6.76 6.62 -9.86
N ALA A 120 -6.63 5.33 -9.52
CA ALA A 120 -6.03 4.89 -8.26
C ALA A 120 -4.57 5.31 -8.14
N TYR A 121 -3.71 4.79 -9.02
CA TYR A 121 -2.26 5.03 -8.93
C TYR A 121 -1.87 6.40 -9.48
N GLY A 122 -2.56 6.92 -10.50
CA GLY A 122 -2.30 8.28 -11.00
C GLY A 122 -2.73 9.34 -9.99
N GLY A 123 -3.89 9.18 -9.35
CA GLY A 123 -4.38 10.10 -8.31
C GLY A 123 -3.50 10.07 -7.06
N GLU A 124 -3.23 8.88 -6.51
CA GLU A 124 -2.38 8.72 -5.31
C GLU A 124 -0.92 9.15 -5.59
N GLY A 125 -0.38 8.80 -6.76
CA GLY A 125 0.96 9.22 -7.17
C GLY A 125 1.07 10.74 -7.33
N PHE A 126 0.09 11.39 -7.98
CA PHE A 126 0.07 12.84 -8.10
C PHE A 126 -0.11 13.53 -6.74
N TYR A 127 -0.91 12.96 -5.85
CA TYR A 127 -1.01 13.40 -4.46
C TYR A 127 0.35 13.40 -3.75
N TYR A 128 1.07 12.26 -3.72
CA TYR A 128 2.37 12.18 -3.05
C TYR A 128 3.43 13.04 -3.74
N PHE A 129 3.29 13.32 -5.03
CA PHE A 129 4.16 14.25 -5.74
C PHE A 129 3.93 15.70 -5.28
N VAL A 130 2.67 16.16 -5.28
CA VAL A 130 2.33 17.53 -4.84
C VAL A 130 2.60 17.72 -3.35
N GLU A 131 2.42 16.67 -2.54
CA GLU A 131 2.66 16.72 -1.11
C GLU A 131 4.12 17.07 -0.75
N GLN A 132 5.09 16.78 -1.62
CA GLN A 132 6.48 17.18 -1.38
C GLN A 132 6.61 18.70 -1.28
N PHE A 133 5.90 19.45 -2.13
CA PHE A 133 5.90 20.90 -2.07
C PHE A 133 5.18 21.42 -0.83
N VAL A 134 4.12 20.75 -0.37
CA VAL A 134 3.48 21.07 0.91
C VAL A 134 4.47 20.88 2.06
N TRP A 135 5.25 19.80 2.05
CA TRP A 135 6.28 19.56 3.05
C TRP A 135 7.37 20.64 3.01
N LEU A 136 7.88 20.97 1.83
CA LEU A 136 8.87 22.03 1.63
C LEU A 136 8.38 23.40 2.14
N ALA A 137 7.10 23.71 1.94
CA ALA A 137 6.52 24.96 2.44
C ALA A 137 6.43 24.96 3.96
N LYS A 138 6.06 23.82 4.57
CA LYS A 138 5.97 23.67 6.03
C LYS A 138 7.32 23.60 6.73
N SER A 139 8.37 23.17 6.04
CA SER A 139 9.75 23.18 6.57
C SER A 139 10.44 24.55 6.43
N GLY A 140 9.82 25.50 5.74
CA GLY A 140 10.36 26.85 5.52
C GLY A 140 11.30 26.97 4.32
N LEU A 141 11.39 25.95 3.45
CA LEU A 141 12.24 26.01 2.26
C LEU A 141 11.61 26.80 1.10
N ILE A 142 10.27 26.85 1.01
CA ILE A 142 9.54 27.64 0.01
C ILE A 142 8.48 28.53 0.66
N ASP A 143 8.01 29.55 -0.07
CA ASP A 143 7.03 30.52 0.43
C ASP A 143 5.72 29.81 0.88
N PRO A 144 5.30 29.97 2.16
CA PRO A 144 4.10 29.32 2.70
C PRO A 144 2.80 29.73 2.01
N LYS A 145 2.76 30.82 1.24
CA LYS A 145 1.57 31.24 0.46
C LYS A 145 1.07 30.15 -0.49
N HIS A 146 1.98 29.37 -1.07
CA HIS A 146 1.62 28.30 -2.00
C HIS A 146 1.13 27.03 -1.30
N ALA A 147 1.39 26.88 0.01
CA ALA A 147 1.07 25.67 0.77
C ALA A 147 -0.43 25.34 0.73
N ARG A 148 -1.29 26.36 0.81
CA ARG A 148 -2.75 26.16 0.79
C ARG A 148 -3.23 25.67 -0.58
N ALA A 149 -2.68 26.24 -1.66
CA ALA A 149 -3.02 25.81 -3.02
C ALA A 149 -2.56 24.37 -3.26
N PHE A 150 -1.32 24.04 -2.90
CA PHE A 150 -0.80 22.67 -3.03
C PHE A 150 -1.58 21.67 -2.17
N GLN A 151 -1.93 22.01 -0.93
CA GLN A 151 -2.73 21.13 -0.07
C GLN A 151 -4.11 20.86 -0.69
N LYS A 152 -4.79 21.86 -1.26
CA LYS A 152 -6.08 21.66 -1.93
C LYS A 152 -5.96 20.79 -3.18
N VAL A 153 -4.97 21.05 -4.03
CA VAL A 153 -4.72 20.25 -5.23
C VAL A 153 -4.39 18.81 -4.86
N SER A 154 -3.53 18.61 -3.84
CA SER A 154 -3.17 17.28 -3.38
C SER A 154 -4.37 16.53 -2.79
N ALA A 155 -5.26 17.21 -2.05
CA ALA A 155 -6.45 16.59 -1.47
C ALA A 155 -7.45 16.13 -2.54
N TRP A 156 -7.66 16.93 -3.60
CA TRP A 156 -8.46 16.50 -4.76
C TRP A 156 -7.87 15.27 -5.46
N ALA A 157 -6.55 15.26 -5.67
CA ALA A 157 -5.86 14.12 -6.25
C ALA A 157 -5.98 12.85 -5.40
N GLU A 158 -5.81 13.01 -4.08
CA GLU A 158 -5.96 11.95 -3.08
C GLU A 158 -7.37 11.36 -3.10
N LEU A 159 -8.41 12.21 -3.14
CA LEU A 159 -9.80 11.77 -3.24
C LEU A 159 -10.08 10.97 -4.54
N VAL A 160 -9.57 11.44 -5.67
CA VAL A 160 -9.67 10.73 -6.96
C VAL A 160 -8.94 9.38 -6.89
N GLY A 161 -7.76 9.35 -6.26
CA GLY A 161 -7.00 8.15 -5.96
C GLY A 161 -7.82 7.12 -5.17
N TYR A 162 -8.43 7.54 -4.06
CA TYR A 162 -9.27 6.65 -3.27
C TYR A 162 -10.49 6.14 -4.01
N PHE A 163 -11.14 6.97 -4.84
CA PHE A 163 -12.26 6.51 -5.66
C PHE A 163 -11.84 5.37 -6.61
N GLY A 164 -10.72 5.54 -7.33
CA GLY A 164 -10.18 4.49 -8.19
C GLY A 164 -9.78 3.24 -7.40
N SER A 165 -9.12 3.42 -6.26
CA SER A 165 -8.63 2.33 -5.40
C SER A 165 -9.77 1.49 -4.83
N VAL A 166 -10.84 2.13 -4.36
CA VAL A 166 -12.06 1.45 -3.88
C VAL A 166 -12.73 0.68 -5.03
N ALA A 167 -12.88 1.27 -6.21
CA ALA A 167 -13.48 0.61 -7.36
C ALA A 167 -12.72 -0.67 -7.77
N LEU A 168 -11.37 -0.61 -7.80
CA LEU A 168 -10.53 -1.78 -8.03
C LEU A 168 -10.70 -2.84 -6.94
N LYS A 169 -10.61 -2.44 -5.66
CA LYS A 169 -10.73 -3.36 -4.53
C LYS A 169 -12.09 -4.04 -4.44
N LEU A 170 -13.18 -3.36 -4.83
CA LEU A 170 -14.51 -3.96 -4.91
C LEU A 170 -14.61 -5.00 -6.04
N THR A 171 -13.98 -4.74 -7.18
CA THR A 171 -13.88 -5.70 -8.29
C THR A 171 -13.11 -6.95 -7.84
N ASP A 172 -11.95 -6.77 -7.21
CA ASP A 172 -11.15 -7.87 -6.64
C ASP A 172 -11.93 -8.66 -5.58
N LEU A 173 -12.73 -7.99 -4.75
CA LEU A 173 -13.55 -8.65 -3.72
C LEU A 173 -14.62 -9.55 -4.32
N ASN A 174 -15.22 -9.16 -5.43
CA ASN A 174 -16.20 -9.98 -6.13
C ASN A 174 -15.54 -11.22 -6.72
N ILE A 175 -14.38 -11.07 -7.37
CA ILE A 175 -13.59 -12.19 -7.90
C ILE A 175 -13.21 -13.17 -6.77
N ILE A 176 -12.67 -12.66 -5.67
CA ILE A 176 -12.31 -13.49 -4.50
C ILE A 176 -13.54 -14.18 -3.90
N ALA A 177 -14.71 -13.53 -3.89
CA ALA A 177 -15.93 -14.12 -3.37
C ALA A 177 -16.45 -15.26 -4.26
N GLU A 178 -16.37 -15.12 -5.58
CA GLU A 178 -16.71 -16.18 -6.54
C GLU A 178 -15.75 -17.37 -6.41
N GLU A 179 -14.43 -17.11 -6.33
CA GLU A 179 -13.41 -18.13 -6.07
C GLU A 179 -13.67 -18.87 -4.76
N GLU A 180 -14.07 -18.17 -3.69
CA GLU A 180 -14.39 -18.76 -2.39
C GLU A 180 -15.60 -19.68 -2.47
N SER A 181 -16.67 -19.25 -3.14
CA SER A 181 -17.89 -20.05 -3.30
C SER A 181 -17.66 -21.31 -4.14
N CYS A 182 -16.85 -21.21 -5.19
CA CYS A 182 -16.47 -22.35 -6.03
C CYS A 182 -15.64 -23.37 -5.23
N LEU A 183 -14.60 -22.91 -4.54
CA LEU A 183 -13.72 -23.77 -3.74
C LEU A 183 -14.44 -24.37 -2.52
N ALA A 184 -15.34 -23.62 -1.88
CA ALA A 184 -16.15 -24.16 -0.78
C ALA A 184 -17.05 -25.32 -1.25
N SER A 185 -17.56 -25.24 -2.48
CA SER A 185 -18.39 -26.28 -3.07
C SER A 185 -17.55 -27.52 -3.45
N SER A 186 -16.33 -27.33 -3.97
CA SER A 186 -15.42 -28.47 -4.25
C SER A 186 -15.02 -29.21 -2.98
N VAL A 187 -14.72 -28.48 -1.91
CA VAL A 187 -14.37 -29.02 -0.59
C VAL A 187 -15.52 -29.88 -0.04
N GLU A 188 -16.76 -29.39 -0.11
CA GLU A 188 -17.93 -30.13 0.38
C GLU A 188 -18.15 -31.42 -0.43
N ILE A 189 -18.00 -31.36 -1.76
CA ILE A 189 -18.13 -32.56 -2.61
C ILE A 189 -17.02 -33.58 -2.29
N SER A 190 -15.77 -33.14 -2.13
CA SER A 190 -14.64 -34.00 -1.77
C SER A 190 -14.85 -34.66 -0.41
N ARG A 191 -15.35 -33.91 0.57
CA ARG A 191 -15.72 -34.42 1.89
C ARG A 191 -16.83 -35.46 1.83
N LEU A 192 -17.90 -35.21 1.06
CA LEU A 192 -18.99 -36.19 0.86
C LEU A 192 -18.50 -37.47 0.17
N ARG A 193 -17.50 -37.38 -0.70
CA ARG A 193 -16.87 -38.53 -1.38
C ARG A 193 -15.83 -39.26 -0.52
N GLY A 194 -15.54 -38.79 0.70
CA GLY A 194 -14.50 -39.35 1.55
C GLY A 194 -13.08 -39.16 1.01
N ILE A 195 -12.87 -38.21 0.10
CA ILE A 195 -11.55 -37.87 -0.45
C ILE A 195 -10.88 -36.88 0.51
N GLY A 196 -9.60 -37.10 0.83
CA GLY A 196 -8.84 -36.21 1.70
C GLY A 196 -8.80 -34.77 1.14
N CYS A 197 -9.26 -33.80 1.94
CA CYS A 197 -9.50 -32.42 1.49
C CYS A 197 -8.60 -31.37 2.18
N VAL A 198 -7.54 -31.81 2.87
CA VAL A 198 -6.71 -30.96 3.72
C VAL A 198 -6.09 -29.78 2.95
N GLU A 199 -5.64 -30.01 1.72
CA GLU A 199 -5.05 -28.94 0.91
C GLU A 199 -6.09 -27.90 0.49
N GLU A 200 -7.26 -28.32 -0.01
CA GLU A 200 -8.33 -27.41 -0.42
C GLU A 200 -8.89 -26.60 0.76
N GLU A 201 -9.03 -27.22 1.94
CA GLU A 201 -9.41 -26.52 3.18
C GLU A 201 -8.38 -25.45 3.56
N SER A 202 -7.08 -25.75 3.41
CA SER A 202 -6.02 -24.78 3.66
C SER A 202 -6.06 -23.61 2.67
N ARG A 203 -6.36 -23.88 1.40
CA ARG A 203 -6.53 -22.86 0.35
C ARG A 203 -7.75 -21.99 0.63
N LEU A 204 -8.87 -22.61 1.04
CA LEU A 204 -10.09 -21.90 1.43
C LEU A 204 -9.86 -20.98 2.63
N ARG A 205 -9.10 -21.43 3.63
CA ARG A 205 -8.71 -20.60 4.78
C ARG A 205 -7.91 -19.38 4.33
N LYS A 206 -6.87 -19.56 3.52
CA LYS A 206 -6.06 -18.46 2.97
C LYS A 206 -6.90 -17.49 2.15
N LEU A 207 -7.87 -17.99 1.39
CA LEU A 207 -8.75 -17.14 0.58
C LEU A 207 -9.69 -16.29 1.45
N ARG A 208 -10.23 -16.85 2.54
CA ARG A 208 -11.02 -16.11 3.55
C ARG A 208 -10.20 -15.02 4.25
N GLU A 209 -8.95 -15.32 4.59
CA GLU A 209 -8.01 -14.34 5.15
C GLU A 209 -7.75 -13.21 4.14
N LYS A 210 -7.45 -13.54 2.87
CA LYS A 210 -7.26 -12.58 1.78
C LYS A 210 -8.49 -11.69 1.57
N LYS A 211 -9.69 -12.27 1.58
CA LYS A 211 -10.97 -11.54 1.49
C LYS A 211 -11.15 -10.56 2.63
N THR A 212 -10.86 -10.99 3.86
CA THR A 212 -10.95 -10.14 5.06
C THR A 212 -9.96 -8.98 4.97
N MET A 213 -8.71 -9.22 4.57
CA MET A 213 -7.70 -8.17 4.36
C MET A 213 -8.10 -7.16 3.28
N LYS A 214 -8.72 -7.65 2.19
CA LYS A 214 -9.21 -6.78 1.12
C LYS A 214 -10.41 -5.94 1.59
N ARG A 215 -11.34 -6.49 2.38
CA ARG A 215 -12.44 -5.72 3.02
C ARG A 215 -11.91 -4.63 3.94
N LEU A 216 -10.94 -4.96 4.80
CA LEU A 216 -10.27 -3.96 5.65
C LEU A 216 -9.61 -2.87 4.82
N SER A 217 -9.01 -3.22 3.68
CA SER A 217 -8.41 -2.24 2.77
C SER A 217 -9.44 -1.27 2.16
N VAL A 218 -10.65 -1.73 1.87
CA VAL A 218 -11.74 -0.84 1.43
C VAL A 218 -12.17 0.10 2.55
N ILE A 219 -12.34 -0.41 3.77
CA ILE A 219 -12.70 0.42 4.94
C ILE A 219 -11.63 1.49 5.19
N GLN A 220 -10.35 1.12 5.07
CA GLN A 220 -9.22 2.03 5.20
C GLN A 220 -9.32 3.18 4.19
N ASP A 221 -9.50 2.87 2.90
CA ASP A 221 -9.62 3.89 1.85
C ASP A 221 -10.83 4.79 2.05
N LEU A 222 -11.97 4.24 2.51
CA LEU A 222 -13.16 5.04 2.79
C LEU A 222 -12.91 6.02 3.95
N ALA A 223 -12.24 5.56 5.01
CA ALA A 223 -11.85 6.42 6.12
C ALA A 223 -10.86 7.51 5.68
N ASP A 224 -9.91 7.18 4.80
CA ASP A 224 -8.98 8.15 4.25
C ASP A 224 -9.65 9.13 3.26
N ALA A 225 -10.59 8.66 2.44
CA ALA A 225 -11.38 9.50 1.52
C ALA A 225 -12.22 10.54 2.26
N VAL A 226 -12.79 10.18 3.41
CA VAL A 226 -13.51 11.11 4.28
C VAL A 226 -12.59 12.22 4.78
N MET A 227 -11.33 11.91 5.12
CA MET A 227 -10.35 12.91 5.53
C MET A 227 -9.87 13.78 4.36
N ALA A 228 -9.67 13.20 3.18
CA ALA A 228 -9.35 13.96 1.97
C ALA A 228 -10.49 14.94 1.60
N LEU A 229 -11.74 14.49 1.76
CA LEU A 229 -12.92 15.34 1.57
C LEU A 229 -12.99 16.47 2.60
N ASP A 230 -12.65 16.20 3.86
CA ASP A 230 -12.55 17.23 4.90
C ASP A 230 -11.53 18.32 4.53
N ASP A 231 -10.36 17.92 4.03
CA ASP A 231 -9.31 18.81 3.55
C ASP A 231 -9.76 19.66 2.34
N ILE A 232 -10.55 19.09 1.42
CA ILE A 232 -11.14 19.82 0.28
C ILE A 232 -12.15 20.87 0.74
N LEU A 233 -12.97 20.53 1.73
CA LEU A 233 -14.02 21.40 2.29
C LEU A 233 -13.48 22.43 3.31
N ASP A 234 -12.16 22.51 3.49
CA ASP A 234 -11.49 23.34 4.49
C ASP A 234 -12.08 23.11 5.91
N GLY A 235 -12.52 21.89 6.25
CA GLY A 235 -13.10 21.55 7.55
C GLY A 235 -14.53 22.07 7.80
N ASN A 236 -15.23 22.54 6.76
CA ASN A 236 -16.61 23.03 6.86
C ASN A 236 -17.67 21.96 6.52
N GLY A 237 -17.26 20.70 6.41
CA GLY A 237 -18.13 19.60 6.03
C GLY A 237 -19.00 19.09 7.18
N PRO A 238 -20.09 18.35 6.87
CA PRO A 238 -20.95 17.75 7.89
C PRO A 238 -20.23 16.69 8.75
N PHE A 239 -19.16 16.12 8.22
CA PHE A 239 -18.34 15.10 8.89
C PHE A 239 -17.13 15.69 9.63
N SER A 240 -16.89 17.00 9.59
CA SER A 240 -15.69 17.68 10.13
C SER A 240 -15.61 17.70 11.67
N LYS A 241 -16.43 16.90 12.37
CA LYS A 241 -16.39 16.80 13.83
C LYS A 241 -15.02 16.25 14.27
N PRO A 242 -14.28 16.94 15.16
CA PRO A 242 -12.91 16.58 15.52
C PRO A 242 -12.73 15.14 16.01
N VAL A 243 -13.65 14.64 16.84
CA VAL A 243 -13.62 13.26 17.34
C VAL A 243 -13.77 12.25 16.20
N PHE A 244 -14.74 12.47 15.31
CA PHE A 244 -14.99 11.58 14.18
C PHE A 244 -13.79 11.51 13.24
N MET A 245 -13.22 12.66 12.87
CA MET A 245 -12.03 12.73 12.02
C MET A 245 -10.80 12.10 12.68
N ALA A 246 -10.65 12.27 14.00
CA ALA A 246 -9.59 11.61 14.74
C ALA A 246 -9.76 10.09 14.76
N SER A 247 -10.98 9.59 15.00
CA SER A 247 -11.31 8.17 15.00
C SER A 247 -11.15 7.54 13.62
N ALA A 248 -11.60 8.20 12.55
CA ALA A 248 -11.45 7.73 11.18
C ALA A 248 -9.96 7.58 10.81
N GLY A 249 -9.16 8.60 11.09
CA GLY A 249 -7.72 8.56 10.83
C GLY A 249 -6.98 7.51 11.67
N LEU A 250 -7.38 7.31 12.92
CA LEU A 250 -6.81 6.26 13.78
C LEU A 250 -7.20 4.86 13.29
N LEU A 251 -8.46 4.65 12.90
CA LEU A 251 -8.94 3.39 12.33
C LEU A 251 -8.16 3.02 11.07
N SER A 252 -8.01 3.96 10.12
CA SER A 252 -7.20 3.75 8.93
C SER A 252 -5.74 3.41 9.29
N ALA A 253 -5.15 4.11 10.26
CA ALA A 253 -3.77 3.87 10.69
C ALA A 253 -3.56 2.46 11.27
N LEU A 254 -4.50 1.98 12.10
CA LEU A 254 -4.46 0.66 12.71
C LEU A 254 -4.61 -0.44 11.64
N ILE A 255 -5.58 -0.29 10.73
CA ILE A 255 -5.76 -1.23 9.61
C ILE A 255 -4.51 -1.28 8.75
N SER A 256 -3.94 -0.13 8.40
CA SER A 256 -2.74 -0.04 7.57
C SER A 256 -1.52 -0.67 8.24
N THR A 257 -1.38 -0.49 9.56
CA THR A 257 -0.30 -1.11 10.35
C THR A 257 -0.44 -2.62 10.39
N HIS A 258 -1.65 -3.12 10.68
CA HIS A 258 -1.94 -4.55 10.69
C HIS A 258 -1.64 -5.21 9.35
N LYS A 259 -2.04 -4.58 8.24
CA LYS A 259 -1.75 -5.06 6.88
C LYS A 259 -0.25 -5.19 6.61
N ASN A 260 0.55 -4.19 6.99
CA ASN A 260 2.00 -4.29 6.83
C ASN A 260 2.60 -5.36 7.73
N TRP A 261 2.15 -5.44 8.99
CA TRP A 261 2.66 -6.42 9.93
C TRP A 261 2.45 -7.87 9.46
N VAL A 262 1.27 -8.17 8.91
CA VAL A 262 0.96 -9.51 8.39
C VAL A 262 1.65 -9.80 7.05
N SER A 263 2.11 -8.77 6.33
CA SER A 263 2.84 -8.91 5.07
C SER A 263 4.36 -9.02 5.26
N CYS A 264 4.87 -8.74 6.47
CA CYS A 264 6.27 -8.91 6.87
C CYS A 264 6.53 -10.35 7.32
#